data_AF-A0A1E5NXQ5-F1
#
_entry.id   AF-A0A1E5NXQ5-F1
#
_cell.length_a   1.000
_cell.length_b   1.000
_cell.length_c   1.000
_cell.angle_alpha   90.00
_cell.angle_beta   90.00
_cell.angle_gamma   90.00
#
_symmetry.space_group_name_H-M   'P 1'
#
loop_
_entity.id
_entity.type
_entity.pdbx_description
1 polymer ?
#
loop_
_entity_poly.entity_id
_entity_poly.type
_entity_poly.pdbx_seq_one_letter_code
_entity_poly.pdbx_strand_id
1 'polypeptide(L)' 'MLKIGPDVPDLAQKAGVEIVSGPFVNREHTIVVVVQSDKVENVDRFLMEARLPHWNRVRVLPSLTMEDALTEVQAQTPIF' A
#
# COMPACT_ATOMS: atom_id res chain seq x y z
N MET A 1 16.77 8.38 -19.62
CA MET A 1 15.67 8.84 -18.74
C MET A 1 15.03 7.62 -18.12
N LEU A 2 14.96 7.53 -16.78
CA LEU A 2 14.27 6.45 -16.07
C LEU A 2 12.80 6.42 -16.50
N LYS A 3 12.40 5.38 -17.26
CA LYS A 3 11.00 5.03 -17.53
C LYS A 3 10.34 4.28 -16.36
N ILE A 4 10.81 4.47 -15.12
CA ILE A 4 10.31 3.72 -13.95
C ILE A 4 9.01 4.33 -13.39
N GLY A 5 8.72 5.61 -13.67
CA GLY A 5 7.49 6.29 -13.25
C GLY A 5 6.19 5.90 -13.98
N PRO A 6 6.15 5.73 -15.32
CA PRO A 6 4.89 5.54 -16.06
C PRO A 6 4.26 4.13 -15.97
N ASP A 7 5.01 3.08 -15.61
CA ASP A 7 4.52 1.69 -15.67
C ASP A 7 4.01 1.15 -14.30
N VAL A 8 4.03 1.97 -13.25
CA VAL A 8 3.67 1.53 -11.88
C VAL A 8 2.21 1.02 -11.78
N PRO A 9 1.20 1.67 -12.37
CA PRO A 9 -0.17 1.15 -12.35
C PRO A 9 -0.32 -0.21 -13.06
N ASP A 10 0.37 -0.39 -14.19
CA ASP A 10 0.35 -1.65 -14.94
C ASP A 10 1.01 -2.78 -14.15
N LEU A 11 2.10 -2.49 -13.43
CA LEU A 11 2.76 -3.45 -12.54
C LEU A 11 1.86 -3.80 -11.34
N ALA A 12 1.16 -2.82 -10.76
CA ALA A 12 0.21 -3.08 -9.69
C ALA A 12 -0.90 -4.03 -10.17
N GLN A 13 -1.52 -3.74 -11.33
CA GLN A 13 -2.57 -4.58 -11.89
C GLN A 13 -2.08 -6.01 -12.18
N LYS A 14 -0.89 -6.17 -12.78
CA LYS A 14 -0.30 -7.50 -13.04
C LYS A 14 -0.02 -8.28 -11.75
N ALA A 15 0.33 -7.58 -10.68
CA ALA A 15 0.55 -8.17 -9.37
C ALA A 15 -0.76 -8.49 -8.62
N GLY A 16 -1.93 -8.12 -9.15
CA GLY A 16 -3.22 -8.27 -8.46
C GLY A 16 -3.44 -7.23 -7.35
N VAL A 17 -2.88 -6.03 -7.54
CA VAL A 17 -3.00 -4.89 -6.62
C VAL A 17 -3.78 -3.79 -7.32
N GLU A 18 -4.90 -3.39 -6.72
CA GLU A 18 -5.70 -2.26 -7.16
C GLU A 18 -5.27 -0.99 -6.42
N ILE A 19 -5.05 0.10 -7.15
CA ILE A 19 -4.80 1.41 -6.55
C ILE A 19 -6.15 2.07 -6.28
N VAL A 20 -6.54 2.15 -5.01
CA VAL A 20 -7.81 2.73 -4.56
C VAL A 20 -7.71 4.24 -4.40
N SER A 21 -6.52 4.75 -4.04
CA SER A 21 -6.30 6.19 -3.87
C SER A 21 -4.84 6.62 -4.04
N GLY A 22 -4.64 7.87 -4.46
CA GLY A 22 -3.31 8.45 -4.74
C GLY A 22 -2.84 8.24 -6.18
N PRO A 23 -1.54 8.41 -6.47
CA PRO A 23 -0.48 8.77 -5.52
C PRO A 23 -0.62 10.21 -5.00
N PHE A 24 -0.48 10.39 -3.69
CA PHE A 24 -0.34 11.70 -3.05
C PHE A 24 1.13 11.99 -2.81
N VAL A 25 1.61 13.14 -3.28
CA VAL A 25 3.02 13.55 -3.14
C VAL A 25 3.08 14.77 -2.24
N ASN A 26 3.98 14.76 -1.27
CA ASN A 26 4.20 15.89 -0.37
C ASN A 26 5.58 16.56 -0.59
N ARG A 27 5.83 17.68 0.09
CA ARG A 27 7.10 18.41 0.03
C ARG A 27 8.25 17.71 0.76
N GLU A 28 7.96 16.65 1.50
CA GLU A 28 8.93 15.83 2.23
C GLU A 28 9.40 14.62 1.41
N HIS A 29 9.18 14.64 0.08
CA HIS A 29 9.56 13.56 -0.83
C HIS A 29 8.92 12.21 -0.46
N THR A 30 7.73 12.24 0.16
CA THR A 30 6.95 11.04 0.47
C THR A 30 5.80 10.89 -0.52
N ILE A 31 5.63 9.66 -1.01
CA ILE A 31 4.50 9.26 -1.82
C ILE A 31 3.62 8.34 -0.99
N VAL A 32 2.33 8.65 -0.90
CA VAL A 32 1.33 7.81 -0.25
C VAL A 32 0.38 7.27 -1.31
N VAL A 33 0.18 5.96 -1.30
CA VAL A 33 -0.77 5.26 -2.17
C VAL A 33 -1.59 4.34 -1.29
N VAL A 34 -2.91 4.36 -1.48
CA VAL A 34 -3.81 3.40 -0.85
C VAL A 34 -4.10 2.33 -1.89
N VAL A 35 -3.81 1.09 -1.53
CA VAL A 35 -4.00 -0.06 -2.41
C VAL A 35 -4.88 -1.10 -1.75
N GLN A 36 -5.56 -1.88 -2.57
CA GLN A 36 -6.34 -3.05 -2.17
C GLN A 36 -5.79 -4.28 -2.89
N SER A 37 -5.75 -5.40 -2.17
CA SER A 37 -5.42 -6.69 -2.74
C SER A 37 -6.01 -7.80 -1.88
N ASP A 38 -6.35 -8.92 -2.50
CA ASP A 38 -6.88 -10.10 -1.81
C ASP A 38 -5.86 -10.74 -0.86
N LYS A 39 -4.57 -10.53 -1.12
CA LYS A 39 -3.45 -11.17 -0.41
C LYS A 39 -2.31 -10.19 -0.22
N VAL A 40 -1.72 -10.16 0.97
CA VAL A 40 -0.60 -9.26 1.30
C VAL A 40 0.63 -9.54 0.41
N GLU A 41 0.83 -10.81 0.03
CA GLU A 41 1.94 -11.25 -0.82
C GLU A 41 1.92 -10.59 -2.21
N ASN A 42 0.73 -10.22 -2.71
CA ASN A 42 0.61 -9.49 -3.98
C ASN A 42 1.20 -8.08 -3.88
N VAL A 43 1.03 -7.43 -2.72
CA VAL A 43 1.61 -6.10 -2.45
C VAL A 43 3.13 -6.20 -2.37
N ASP A 44 3.67 -7.23 -1.72
CA ASP A 44 5.12 -7.45 -1.69
C ASP A 44 5.69 -7.69 -3.10
N ARG A 45 5.06 -8.57 -3.89
CA ARG A 45 5.44 -8.80 -5.30
C ARG A 45 5.43 -7.52 -6.11
N PHE A 46 4.37 -6.70 -5.99
CA PHE A 46 4.28 -5.40 -6.66
C PHE A 46 5.47 -4.50 -6.31
N LEU A 47 5.79 -4.36 -5.02
CA LEU A 47 6.90 -3.52 -4.56
C LEU A 47 8.26 -4.00 -5.12
N MET A 48 8.46 -5.32 -5.18
CA MET A 48 9.70 -5.92 -5.70
C MET A 48 9.82 -5.76 -7.21
N GLU A 49 8.76 -6.02 -7.97
CA GLU A 49 8.75 -5.88 -9.43
C GLU A 49 8.92 -4.42 -9.87
N ALA A 50 8.27 -3.48 -9.16
CA ALA A 50 8.46 -2.04 -9.35
C ALA A 50 9.81 -1.54 -8.83
N ARG A 51 10.59 -2.40 -8.15
CA ARG A 51 11.89 -2.10 -7.53
C ARG A 51 11.85 -0.90 -6.59
N LEU A 52 10.70 -0.58 -6.01
CA LEU A 52 10.51 0.60 -5.16
C LEU A 52 11.42 0.59 -3.92
N PRO A 53 11.60 -0.55 -3.21
CA PRO A 53 12.51 -0.61 -2.05
C PRO A 53 13.99 -0.41 -2.38
N HIS A 54 14.40 -0.56 -3.64
CA HIS A 54 15.81 -0.41 -4.03
C HIS A 54 16.26 1.06 -4.03
N TRP A 55 15.31 1.98 -4.21
CA TRP A 55 15.56 3.42 -4.32
C TRP A 55 14.89 4.24 -3.22
N ASN A 56 13.97 3.63 -2.46
CA ASN A 56 13.13 4.32 -1.49
C ASN A 56 13.03 3.52 -0.19
N ARG A 57 12.75 4.22 0.90
CA ARG A 57 12.21 3.59 2.10
C ARG A 57 10.73 3.37 1.92
N VAL A 58 10.30 2.10 1.91
CA VAL A 58 8.89 1.72 1.80
C VAL A 58 8.35 1.33 3.17
N ARG A 59 7.14 1.80 3.51
CA ARG A 59 6.40 1.38 4.69
C ARG A 59 5.01 0.93 4.24
N VAL A 60 4.66 -0.32 4.55
CA VAL A 60 3.33 -0.86 4.33
C VAL A 60 2.57 -0.81 5.64
N LEU A 61 1.35 -0.27 5.60
CA LEU A 61 0.44 -0.20 6.73
C LEU A 61 -0.83 -0.96 6.36
N PRO A 62 -1.04 -2.17 6.89
CA PRO A 62 -2.33 -2.83 6.79
C PRO A 62 -3.38 -1.95 7.46
N SER A 63 -4.46 -1.68 6.75
CA SER A 63 -5.51 -0.79 7.20
C SER A 63 -6.83 -1.52 7.17
N LEU A 64 -7.65 -1.25 8.18
CA LEU A 64 -9.04 -1.70 8.26
C LEU A 64 -9.97 -0.53 7.91
N THR A 65 -11.22 -0.85 7.60
CA THR A 65 -12.28 0.16 7.59
C THR A 65 -12.49 0.67 9.02
N MET A 66 -13.12 1.85 9.16
CA MET A 66 -13.43 2.39 10.49
C MET A 66 -14.40 1.46 11.23
N GLU A 67 -15.38 0.91 10.52
CA GLU A 67 -16.40 0.01 11.03
C GLU A 67 -15.79 -1.29 11.58
N ASP A 68 -14.85 -1.89 10.83
CA ASP A 68 -14.16 -3.12 11.25
C ASP A 68 -13.24 -2.85 12.45
N ALA A 69 -12.49 -1.74 12.41
CA ALA A 69 -11.62 -1.34 13.51
C ALA A 69 -12.41 -1.11 14.81
N LEU A 70 -13.58 -0.47 14.74
CA LEU A 70 -14.46 -0.28 15.89
C LEU A 70 -14.98 -1.62 16.43
N THR A 71 -15.33 -2.54 15.55
CA THR A 71 -15.79 -3.88 15.92
C THR A 71 -14.69 -4.65 16.65
N GLU A 72 -13.45 -4.60 16.16
CA GLU A 72 -12.30 -5.23 16.84
C GLU A 72 -12.05 -4.62 18.22
N VAL A 73 -12.06 -3.28 18.33
CA VAL A 73 -11.86 -2.59 19.60
C VAL A 73 -12.93 -2.95 20.63
N GLN A 74 -14.20 -3.08 20.21
CA GLN A 74 -15.29 -3.50 21.10
C GLN A 74 -15.19 -4.97 21.53
N ALA A 75 -14.64 -5.84 20.67
CA ALA A 75 -14.44 -7.25 20.98
C ALA A 75 -13.23 -7.51 21.91
N GLN A 76 -12.31 -6.55 22.02
CA GLN A 76 -11.14 -6.66 22.89
C GLN A 76 -11.53 -6.54 24.35
N THR A 77 -10.96 -7.41 25.19
CA THR A 77 -11.09 -7.29 26.65
C THR A 77 -10.23 -6.11 27.12
N PRO A 78 -10.80 -5.08 27.76
CA PRO A 78 -10.00 -3.99 28.33
C PRO A 78 -8.99 -4.54 29.32
N ILE A 79 -7.74 -4.07 29.21
CA ILE A 79 -6.64 -4.45 30.12
C ILE A 79 -6.53 -3.54 31.35
N PHE A 80 -7.59 -2.76 31.64
CA PHE A 80 -7.72 -1.93 32.84
C PHE A 80 -9.14 -1.96 33.39
#